data_AF-A0A3M1VSQ1-F1
#
_entry.id   AF-A0A3M1VSQ1-F1
#
_cell.length_a   1.000
_cell.length_b   1.000
_cell.length_c   1.000
_cell.angle_alpha   90.00
_cell.angle_beta   90.00
_cell.angle_gamma   90.00
#
_symmetry.space_group_name_H-M   'P 1'
#
loop_
_entity.id
_entity.type
_entity.pdbx_description
1 polymer ?
#
loop_
_entity_poly.entity_id
_entity_poly.type
_entity_poly.pdbx_seq_one_letter_code
_entity_poly.pdbx_strand_id
1 'polypeptide(L)'
;MEQGTQIPDSLSHLPEDEARKALVRARRTAFVARFIVLRESKRTRAHRVIEVMQWDDQTTAEELAEAFREVFVKNGDNMMPVDRDIRRALAHANRSINHFIREYNQRATTNFIDALIDYERSNCLLFGNEDEEQPRTGGWRLPQELIKQREEGKIDIGKPRRKKH
;
A
#
# COMPACT_ATOMS: atom_id res chain seq x y z
N MET A 1 29.29 -2.13 1.13
CA MET A 1 29.07 -1.99 2.59
C MET A 1 27.57 -1.90 2.79
N GLU A 2 26.92 -3.03 3.09
CA GLU A 2 25.51 -3.01 3.49
C GLU A 2 25.47 -2.37 4.88
N GLN A 3 24.89 -1.18 5.00
CA GLN A 3 24.59 -0.61 6.30
C GLN A 3 23.55 -1.53 6.95
N GLY A 4 23.97 -2.30 7.96
CA GLY A 4 23.06 -3.10 8.76
C GLY A 4 21.92 -2.20 9.23
N THR A 5 20.70 -2.51 8.80
CA THR A 5 19.53 -1.70 9.17
C THR A 5 19.34 -1.87 10.66
N GLN A 6 19.71 -0.87 11.45
CA GLN A 6 19.55 -0.91 12.90
C GLN A 6 18.08 -1.17 13.23
N ILE A 7 17.84 -2.19 14.06
CA ILE A 7 16.50 -2.52 14.52
C ILE A 7 16.06 -1.40 15.46
N PRO A 8 14.90 -0.75 15.21
CA PRO A 8 14.39 0.28 16.10
C PRO A 8 14.10 -0.28 17.50
N ASP A 9 14.34 0.51 18.55
CA ASP A 9 14.12 0.12 19.95
C ASP A 9 12.71 -0.43 20.21
N SER A 10 11.71 0.08 19.48
CA SER A 10 10.33 -0.37 19.54
C SER A 10 10.11 -1.83 19.13
N LEU A 11 11.07 -2.44 18.42
CA LEU A 11 11.06 -3.85 18.02
C LEU A 11 12.13 -4.69 18.72
N SER A 12 12.90 -4.12 19.65
CA SER A 12 14.02 -4.79 20.35
C SER A 12 13.61 -6.04 21.16
N HIS A 13 12.32 -6.15 21.51
CA HIS A 13 11.76 -7.30 22.23
C HIS A 13 11.45 -8.51 21.31
N LEU A 14 11.51 -8.33 19.99
CA LEU A 14 11.24 -9.40 19.02
C LEU A 14 12.55 -10.10 18.60
N PRO A 15 12.49 -11.39 18.21
CA PRO A 15 13.60 -12.03 17.52
C PRO A 15 14.02 -11.22 16.29
N GLU A 16 15.32 -11.15 16.00
CA GLU A 16 15.91 -10.33 14.93
C GLU A 16 15.21 -10.52 13.57
N ASP A 17 14.94 -11.77 13.18
CA ASP A 17 14.23 -12.06 11.94
C ASP A 17 12.80 -11.51 11.91
N GLU A 18 12.08 -11.55 13.04
CA GLU A 18 10.72 -11.04 13.13
C GLU A 18 10.71 -9.51 13.19
N ALA A 19 11.70 -8.91 13.86
CA ALA A 19 11.91 -7.46 13.85
C ALA A 19 12.18 -6.94 12.43
N ARG A 20 13.01 -7.65 11.65
CA ARG A 20 13.28 -7.31 10.25
C ARG A 20 12.03 -7.43 9.38
N LYS A 21 11.24 -8.51 9.53
CA LYS A 21 9.96 -8.66 8.83
C LYS A 21 8.98 -7.55 9.21
N ALA A 22 8.87 -7.23 10.50
CA ALA A 22 8.01 -6.15 10.98
C ALA A 22 8.40 -4.79 10.39
N LEU A 23 9.70 -4.53 10.25
CA LEU A 23 10.21 -3.31 9.60
C LEU A 23 9.82 -3.26 8.12
N VAL A 24 9.98 -4.37 7.38
CA VAL A 24 9.59 -4.47 5.97
C VAL A 24 8.09 -4.23 5.80
N ARG A 25 7.26 -4.92 6.59
CA ARG A 25 5.80 -4.76 6.61
C ARG A 25 5.41 -3.32 6.90
N ALA A 26 5.94 -2.73 7.97
CA ALA A 26 5.62 -1.37 8.38
C ALA A 26 5.99 -0.33 7.30
N ARG A 27 7.18 -0.45 6.70
CA ARG A 27 7.63 0.47 5.64
C ARG A 27 6.73 0.36 4.41
N ARG A 28 6.37 -0.87 4.01
CA ARG A 28 5.42 -1.13 2.92
C ARG A 28 4.07 -0.51 3.21
N THR A 29 3.50 -0.73 4.40
CA THR A 29 2.20 -0.14 4.80
C THR A 29 2.23 1.39 4.74
N ALA A 30 3.29 2.00 5.26
CA ALA A 30 3.46 3.45 5.24
C ALA A 30 3.56 4.01 3.80
N PHE A 31 4.27 3.30 2.92
CA PHE A 31 4.34 3.64 1.49
C PHE A 31 2.95 3.57 0.84
N VAL A 32 2.25 2.45 0.98
CA VAL A 32 0.94 2.21 0.34
C VAL A 32 -0.09 3.23 0.83
N ALA A 33 -0.19 3.45 2.14
CA ALA A 33 -1.11 4.43 2.73
C ALA A 33 -0.85 5.83 2.17
N ARG A 34 0.42 6.26 2.08
CA ARG A 34 0.75 7.57 1.52
C ARG A 34 0.47 7.65 0.01
N PHE A 35 0.74 6.57 -0.72
CA PHE A 35 0.49 6.50 -2.14
C PHE A 35 -1.01 6.61 -2.46
N ILE A 36 -1.87 5.93 -1.69
CA ILE A 36 -3.33 6.03 -1.80
C ILE A 36 -3.76 7.49 -1.71
N VAL A 37 -3.35 8.22 -0.67
CA VAL A 37 -3.68 9.64 -0.45
C VAL A 37 -3.21 10.53 -1.60
N LEU A 38 -2.01 10.32 -2.12
CA LEU A 38 -1.46 11.15 -3.21
C LEU A 38 -2.20 10.96 -4.55
N ARG A 39 -2.91 9.83 -4.70
CA ARG A 39 -3.49 9.36 -5.98
C ARG A 39 -5.00 9.12 -5.94
N GLU A 40 -5.63 9.23 -4.78
CA GLU A 40 -6.98 9.79 -4.62
C GLU A 40 -7.07 11.06 -5.48
N SER A 41 -8.20 11.61 -5.90
CA SER A 41 -8.26 12.72 -6.90
C SER A 41 -7.65 12.48 -8.31
N LYS A 42 -6.86 11.43 -8.58
CA LYS A 42 -6.35 11.09 -9.92
C LYS A 42 -7.03 9.85 -10.51
N ARG A 43 -7.51 9.94 -11.75
CA ARG A 43 -8.16 8.81 -12.44
C ARG A 43 -7.40 8.39 -13.68
N THR A 44 -6.87 7.17 -13.67
CA THR A 44 -6.20 6.54 -14.82
C THR A 44 -6.50 5.04 -14.85
N ARG A 45 -6.39 4.38 -16.00
CA ARG A 45 -6.64 2.92 -16.10
C ARG A 45 -5.64 2.10 -15.29
N ALA A 46 -4.41 2.60 -15.10
CA ALA A 46 -3.41 1.98 -14.23
C ALA A 46 -3.92 1.74 -12.79
N HIS A 47 -4.78 2.62 -12.24
CA HIS A 47 -5.38 2.39 -10.92
C HIS A 47 -6.16 1.08 -10.86
N ARG A 48 -6.82 0.68 -11.97
CA ARG A 48 -7.61 -0.56 -12.03
C ARG A 48 -6.74 -1.81 -11.93
N VAL A 49 -5.53 -1.74 -12.46
CA VAL A 49 -4.56 -2.82 -12.33
C VAL A 49 -3.97 -2.83 -10.92
N ILE A 50 -3.65 -1.66 -10.34
CA ILE A 50 -3.11 -1.57 -8.98
C ILE A 50 -4.13 -2.03 -7.92
N GLU A 51 -5.41 -1.69 -8.10
CA GLU A 51 -6.52 -2.09 -7.22
C GLU A 51 -6.58 -3.59 -6.96
N VAL A 52 -6.07 -4.38 -7.90
CA VAL A 52 -6.16 -5.84 -7.88
C VAL A 52 -4.79 -6.48 -7.62
N MET A 53 -3.74 -5.68 -7.40
CA MET A 53 -2.41 -6.20 -7.09
C MET A 53 -2.36 -6.87 -5.72
N GLN A 54 -1.62 -7.97 -5.68
CA GLN A 54 -1.22 -8.68 -4.47
C GLN A 54 0.30 -8.69 -4.39
N TRP A 55 0.83 -8.80 -3.18
CA TRP A 55 2.25 -8.87 -2.93
C TRP A 55 2.54 -9.85 -1.80
N ASP A 56 3.77 -10.35 -1.79
CA ASP A 56 4.23 -11.26 -0.75
C ASP A 56 4.49 -10.50 0.53
N ASP A 57 4.44 -11.21 1.65
CA ASP A 57 4.69 -10.63 2.97
C ASP A 57 6.12 -10.04 3.10
N GLN A 58 7.06 -10.55 2.30
CA GLN A 58 8.44 -10.07 2.23
C GLN A 58 8.68 -8.98 1.18
N THR A 59 7.70 -8.66 0.34
CA THR A 59 7.85 -7.58 -0.65
C THR A 59 8.13 -6.26 0.06
N THR A 60 9.21 -5.60 -0.33
CA THR A 60 9.66 -4.31 0.21
C THR A 60 8.84 -3.15 -0.36
N ALA A 61 8.96 -1.97 0.26
CA ALA A 61 8.31 -0.77 -0.24
C ALA A 61 8.85 -0.37 -1.63
N GLU A 62 10.15 -0.57 -1.86
CA GLU A 62 10.84 -0.24 -3.10
C GLU A 62 10.42 -1.16 -4.25
N GLU A 63 10.34 -2.47 -4.01
CA GLU A 63 9.85 -3.44 -5.01
C GLU A 63 8.39 -3.14 -5.38
N LEU A 64 7.55 -2.84 -4.38
CA LEU A 64 6.16 -2.48 -4.63
C LEU A 64 6.01 -1.15 -5.37
N ALA A 65 6.88 -0.17 -5.05
CA ALA A 65 6.94 1.10 -5.75
C ALA A 65 7.29 0.94 -7.22
N GLU A 66 8.28 0.10 -7.55
CA GLU A 66 8.61 -0.18 -8.95
C GLU A 66 7.47 -0.94 -9.64
N ALA A 67 6.85 -1.90 -8.96
CA ALA A 67 5.70 -2.61 -9.52
C ALA A 67 4.53 -1.66 -9.85
N PHE A 68 4.22 -0.69 -8.98
CA PHE A 68 3.23 0.35 -9.28
C PHE A 68 3.68 1.25 -10.43
N ARG A 69 4.95 1.65 -10.45
CA ARG A 69 5.54 2.47 -11.51
C ARG A 69 5.39 1.81 -12.87
N GLU A 70 5.72 0.52 -12.98
CA GLU A 70 5.58 -0.25 -14.22
C GLU A 70 4.15 -0.27 -14.75
N VAL A 71 3.14 -0.32 -13.87
CA VAL A 71 1.74 -0.28 -14.28
C VAL A 71 1.41 1.05 -14.96
N PHE A 72 1.91 2.18 -14.43
CA PHE A 72 1.73 3.48 -15.07
C PHE A 72 2.48 3.61 -16.40
N VAL A 73 3.71 3.08 -16.46
CA VAL A 73 4.50 3.04 -17.70
C VAL A 73 3.76 2.25 -18.78
N LYS A 74 3.29 1.03 -18.47
CA LYS A 74 2.55 0.17 -19.39
C LYS A 74 1.23 0.79 -19.85
N ASN A 75 0.61 1.60 -18.99
CA ASN A 75 -0.62 2.34 -19.33
C ASN A 75 -0.36 3.60 -20.19
N GLY A 76 0.90 4.04 -20.34
CA GLY A 76 1.25 5.26 -21.09
C GLY A 76 0.94 6.55 -20.33
N ASP A 77 0.96 6.52 -18.99
CA ASP A 77 0.74 7.72 -18.18
C ASP A 77 1.90 8.73 -18.29
N ASN A 78 1.62 10.01 -18.03
CA ASN A 78 2.68 10.99 -17.81
C ASN A 78 3.45 10.64 -16.53
N MET A 79 4.69 10.17 -16.70
CA MET A 79 5.48 9.64 -15.60
C MET A 79 6.04 10.71 -14.66
N MET A 80 6.18 11.98 -15.07
CA MET A 80 6.72 13.02 -14.18
C MET A 80 5.92 13.20 -12.87
N PRO A 81 4.58 13.37 -12.89
CA PRO A 81 3.79 13.44 -11.66
C PRO A 81 3.76 12.09 -10.91
N VAL A 82 3.73 10.97 -11.63
CA VAL A 82 3.74 9.62 -11.03
C VAL A 82 5.03 9.39 -10.23
N ASP A 83 6.20 9.59 -10.84
CA ASP A 83 7.50 9.42 -10.22
C ASP A 83 7.71 10.39 -9.05
N ARG A 84 7.12 11.59 -9.11
CA ARG A 84 7.10 12.52 -7.98
C ARG A 84 6.30 11.97 -6.81
N ASP A 85 5.11 11.43 -7.06
CA ASP A 85 4.25 10.91 -6.00
C ASP A 85 4.80 9.61 -5.39
N ILE A 86 5.38 8.72 -6.21
CA ILE A 86 6.09 7.52 -5.73
C ILE A 86 7.26 7.91 -4.82
N ARG A 87 8.12 8.86 -5.24
CA ARG A 87 9.22 9.36 -4.40
C ARG A 87 8.73 9.97 -3.09
N ARG A 88 7.63 10.74 -3.13
CA ARG A 88 7.02 11.34 -1.92
C ARG A 88 6.48 10.28 -0.97
N ALA A 89 5.90 9.20 -1.50
CA ALA A 89 5.41 8.08 -0.69
C ALA A 89 6.58 7.32 -0.02
N LEU A 90 7.65 7.01 -0.76
CA LEU A 90 8.85 6.36 -0.19
C LEU A 90 9.54 7.24 0.87
N ALA A 91 9.70 8.53 0.58
CA ALA A 91 10.27 9.48 1.53
C ALA A 91 9.39 9.69 2.78
N HIS A 92 8.08 9.48 2.67
CA HIS A 92 7.20 9.45 3.83
C HIS A 92 7.44 8.17 4.65
N ALA A 93 7.43 7.00 4.01
CA ALA A 93 7.65 5.72 4.67
C ALA A 93 8.96 5.69 5.48
N ASN A 94 10.04 6.23 4.93
CA ASN A 94 11.34 6.30 5.60
C ASN A 94 11.34 7.20 6.85
N ARG A 95 10.49 8.23 6.89
CA ARG A 95 10.43 9.15 8.02
C ARG A 95 9.41 8.71 9.05
N SER A 96 8.23 8.25 8.62
CA SER A 96 7.12 7.92 9.52
C SER A 96 7.35 6.63 10.28
N ILE A 97 8.14 5.69 9.74
CA ILE A 97 8.43 4.42 10.41
C ILE A 97 9.14 4.60 11.75
N ASN A 98 9.92 5.67 11.92
CA ASN A 98 10.58 5.96 13.20
C ASN A 98 9.60 6.25 14.34
N HIS A 99 8.35 6.60 14.02
CA HIS A 99 7.34 6.98 14.99
C HIS A 99 6.18 5.98 15.08
N PHE A 100 5.85 5.30 13.98
CA PHE A 100 4.61 4.53 13.85
C PHE A 100 4.82 3.08 13.38
N ILE A 101 6.01 2.51 13.60
CA ILE A 101 6.35 1.16 13.12
C ILE A 101 5.35 0.10 13.60
N ARG A 102 4.90 0.17 14.85
CA ARG A 102 3.99 -0.81 15.44
C ARG A 102 2.62 -0.73 14.78
N GLU A 103 2.10 0.48 14.63
CA GLU A 103 0.80 0.77 14.02
C GLU A 103 0.80 0.34 12.55
N TYR A 104 1.86 0.65 11.79
CA TYR A 104 1.99 0.24 10.41
C TYR A 104 2.17 -1.28 10.24
N ASN A 105 2.89 -1.93 11.16
CA ASN A 105 3.06 -3.39 11.12
C ASN A 105 1.74 -4.12 11.44
N GLN A 106 0.98 -3.63 12.43
CA GLN A 106 -0.32 -4.20 12.79
C GLN A 106 -1.36 -4.08 11.67
N ARG A 107 -1.23 -3.04 10.83
CA ARG A 107 -2.12 -2.76 9.70
C ARG A 107 -1.56 -3.27 8.37
N ALA A 108 -0.50 -4.07 8.38
CA ALA A 108 0.12 -4.55 7.17
C ALA A 108 -0.79 -5.50 6.41
N THR A 109 -1.02 -5.19 5.13
CA THR A 109 -1.79 -6.02 4.20
C THR A 109 -0.88 -6.64 3.14
N THR A 110 -1.44 -7.59 2.39
CA THR A 110 -0.79 -8.29 1.26
C THR A 110 -1.46 -7.99 -0.10
N ASN A 111 -2.40 -7.06 -0.14
CA ASN A 111 -3.07 -6.63 -1.37
C ASN A 111 -3.64 -5.22 -1.24
N PHE A 112 -3.91 -4.61 -2.40
CA PHE A 112 -4.32 -3.21 -2.46
C PHE A 112 -5.75 -2.96 -1.97
N ILE A 113 -6.67 -3.92 -2.18
CA ILE A 113 -8.06 -3.81 -1.73
C ILE A 113 -8.10 -3.65 -0.21
N ASP A 114 -7.41 -4.53 0.52
CA ASP A 114 -7.38 -4.46 1.99
C ASP A 114 -6.72 -3.17 2.49
N ALA A 115 -5.70 -2.67 1.76
CA ALA A 115 -5.09 -1.38 2.09
C ALA A 115 -6.06 -0.20 1.89
N LEU A 116 -6.91 -0.24 0.86
CA LEU A 116 -7.96 0.76 0.66
C LEU A 116 -9.04 0.67 1.75
N ILE A 117 -9.46 -0.52 2.16
CA ILE A 117 -10.42 -0.71 3.27
C ILE A 117 -9.88 -0.09 4.56
N ASP A 118 -8.62 -0.37 4.86
CA ASP A 118 -7.95 0.14 6.05
C ASP A 118 -7.79 1.69 6.01
N TYR A 119 -7.54 2.25 4.82
CA TYR A 119 -7.55 3.69 4.57
C TYR A 119 -8.94 4.30 4.82
N GLU A 120 -9.99 3.76 4.21
CA GLU A 120 -11.37 4.25 4.38
C GLU A 120 -11.81 4.17 5.84
N ARG A 121 -11.53 3.05 6.53
CA ARG A 121 -11.81 2.91 7.96
C ARG A 121 -11.15 4.01 8.78
N SER A 122 -9.91 4.39 8.43
CA SER A 122 -9.21 5.47 9.13
C SER A 122 -9.83 6.83 8.86
N ASN A 123 -10.27 7.09 7.64
CA ASN A 123 -10.96 8.33 7.32
C ASN A 123 -12.30 8.43 8.05
N CYS A 124 -13.10 7.36 8.06
CA CYS A 124 -14.35 7.33 8.83
C CYS A 124 -14.13 7.55 10.33
N LEU A 125 -13.06 7.00 10.91
CA LEU A 125 -12.72 7.22 12.31
C LEU A 125 -12.29 8.66 12.61
N LEU A 126 -11.66 9.35 11.66
CA LEU A 126 -11.14 10.71 11.85
C LEU A 126 -12.17 11.80 11.54
N PHE A 127 -13.04 11.56 10.55
CA PHE A 127 -13.95 12.57 9.99
C PHE A 127 -15.43 12.16 10.06
N GLY A 128 -15.74 11.03 10.70
CA GLY A 128 -17.12 10.52 10.80
C GLY A 128 -17.64 9.90 9.50
N ASN A 129 -18.93 9.55 9.50
CA ASN A 129 -19.59 8.86 8.38
C ASN A 129 -20.37 9.81 7.46
N GLU A 130 -20.31 11.13 7.67
CA GLU A 130 -21.10 12.08 6.89
C GLU A 130 -20.54 12.18 5.46
N ASP A 131 -21.38 11.91 4.47
CA ASP A 131 -21.05 11.86 3.03
C ASP A 131 -20.40 13.15 2.49
N GLU A 132 -20.48 14.25 3.23
CA GLU A 132 -19.90 15.56 2.86
C GLU A 132 -18.43 15.73 3.27
N GLU A 133 -17.93 14.96 4.26
CA GLU A 133 -16.53 15.01 4.75
C GLU A 133 -15.67 13.83 4.26
N GLN A 134 -16.27 12.83 3.61
CA GLN A 134 -15.50 11.73 3.04
C GLN A 134 -14.63 12.23 1.86
N PRO A 135 -13.35 11.83 1.78
CA PRO A 135 -12.49 12.21 0.66
C PRO A 135 -13.14 11.77 -0.66
N ARG A 136 -13.42 12.78 -1.50
CA ARG A 136 -14.16 12.63 -2.76
C ARG A 136 -13.57 11.48 -3.58
N THR A 137 -14.45 10.60 -4.06
CA THR A 137 -14.21 9.38 -4.88
C THR A 137 -13.43 9.67 -6.17
N GLY A 138 -12.15 9.99 -6.00
CA GLY A 138 -11.39 10.69 -6.99
C GLY A 138 -10.36 9.83 -7.70
N GLY A 139 -10.41 8.52 -7.75
CA GLY A 139 -9.36 7.78 -8.49
C GLY A 139 -9.44 6.29 -8.30
N TRP A 140 -9.37 5.89 -7.04
CA TRP A 140 -9.64 4.54 -6.57
C TRP A 140 -11.15 4.27 -6.61
N ARG A 141 -11.53 3.02 -6.90
CA ARG A 141 -12.89 2.51 -6.69
C ARG A 141 -13.14 2.30 -5.20
N LEU A 142 -14.41 2.32 -4.82
CA LEU A 142 -14.83 1.94 -3.48
C LEU A 142 -14.44 0.46 -3.24
N PRO A 143 -13.81 0.10 -2.12
CA PRO A 143 -13.43 -1.26 -1.79
C PRO A 143 -14.58 -2.26 -1.84
N GLN A 144 -15.78 -1.86 -1.40
CA GLN A 144 -16.97 -2.70 -1.47
C GLN A 144 -17.32 -3.09 -2.91
N GLU A 145 -17.16 -2.17 -3.87
CA GLU A 145 -17.37 -2.45 -5.29
C GLU A 145 -16.30 -3.43 -5.83
N LEU A 146 -15.07 -3.31 -5.37
CA LEU A 146 -13.96 -4.20 -5.76
C LEU A 146 -14.17 -5.62 -5.22
N ILE A 147 -14.60 -5.75 -3.96
CA ILE A 147 -14.94 -7.05 -3.35
C ILE A 147 -16.08 -7.70 -4.13
N LYS A 148 -17.17 -6.97 -4.37
CA LYS A 148 -18.31 -7.49 -5.13
C LYS A 148 -17.89 -7.95 -6.54
N GLN A 149 -17.06 -7.17 -7.24
CA GLN A 149 -16.57 -7.55 -8.56
C GLN A 149 -15.65 -8.78 -8.52
N ARG A 150 -14.88 -8.97 -7.45
CA ARG A 150 -14.09 -10.19 -7.22
C ARG A 150 -14.99 -11.40 -7.00
N GLU A 151 -16.01 -11.28 -6.14
CA GLU A 151 -16.96 -12.37 -5.85
C GLU A 151 -17.78 -12.77 -7.09
N GLU A 152 -18.12 -11.80 -7.93
CA GLU A 152 -18.81 -12.01 -9.21
C GLU A 152 -17.89 -12.54 -10.33
N GLY A 153 -16.59 -12.77 -10.06
CA GLY A 153 -15.62 -13.24 -11.04
C GLY A 153 -15.30 -12.23 -12.16
N LYS A 154 -15.68 -10.96 -11.99
CA LYS A 154 -15.42 -9.87 -12.95
C LYS A 154 -13.99 -9.33 -12.85
N ILE A 155 -13.29 -9.69 -11.77
CA ILE A 155 -11.88 -9.38 -11.53
C ILE A 155 -11.17 -10.70 -11.21
N ASP A 156 -10.26 -11.14 -12.09
CA ASP A 156 -9.38 -12.27 -11.83
C ASP A 156 -8.12 -11.79 -11.12
N ILE A 157 -8.11 -11.96 -9.80
CA ILE A 157 -6.90 -11.83 -8.99
C ILE A 157 -6.31 -13.21 -8.81
N GLY A 158 -5.43 -13.57 -9.74
CA GLY A 158 -4.76 -14.87 -9.79
C GLY A 158 -4.39 -15.36 -8.39
N LYS A 159 -4.81 -16.59 -8.05
CA LYS A 159 -4.52 -17.21 -6.76
C LYS A 159 -3.02 -17.13 -6.46
N PRO A 160 -2.60 -16.85 -5.21
CA PRO A 160 -1.19 -16.87 -4.86
C PRO A 160 -0.62 -18.23 -5.26
N ARG A 161 0.38 -18.21 -6.15
CA ARG A 161 1.06 -19.43 -6.58
C ARG A 161 1.72 -20.05 -5.36
N ARG A 162 1.08 -21.05 -4.75
CA ARG A 162 1.72 -21.91 -3.76
C ARG A 162 2.97 -22.49 -4.41
N LYS A 163 4.16 -22.07 -3.94
CA LYS A 163 5.42 -22.72 -4.32
C LYS A 163 5.27 -24.19 -3.94
N LYS A 164 5.35 -25.09 -4.93
CA LYS A 164 5.45 -26.52 -4.66
C LYS A 164 6.79 -26.74 -3.95
N HIS A 165 6.73 -27.43 -2.82
CA HIS A 165 7.88 -27.87 -2.03
C HIS A 165 8.86 -28.69 -2.87
#